data_AF-A0A4S2F1D7-F1
#
_entry.id   AF-A0A4S2F1D7-F1
#
_cell.length_a   1.000
_cell.length_b   1.000
_cell.length_c   1.000
_cell.angle_alpha   90.00
_cell.angle_beta   90.00
_cell.angle_gamma   90.00
#
_symmetry.space_group_name_H-M   'P 1'
#
loop_
_entity.id
_entity.type
_entity.pdbx_description
1 polymer ?
#
loop_
_entity_poly.entity_id
_entity_poly.type
_entity_poly.pdbx_seq_one_letter_code
_entity_poly.pdbx_strand_id
1 'polypeptide(L)'
;MDRETCLEKSFEIVAVGGNAKGMAYEALEVAEAGDFAQARELLGASERDLVEAHKIQTQFIQKSAAGEDIPIDMIFIHAQDHLMCALEAQSLIGHLIALQEQVTKLEKRLEELEGASHV
;
A
#
# COMPACT_ATOMS: atom_id res chain seq x y z
N MET A 1 -18.09 -13.56 16.66
CA MET A 1 -16.72 -14.14 16.82
C MET A 1 -16.28 -14.03 18.27
N ASP A 2 -15.47 -14.95 18.79
CA ASP A 2 -14.90 -14.79 20.13
C ASP A 2 -13.73 -13.77 20.15
N ARG A 3 -13.34 -13.35 21.36
CA ARG A 3 -12.32 -12.32 21.57
C ARG A 3 -10.93 -12.75 21.12
N GLU A 4 -10.57 -14.02 21.34
CA GLU A 4 -9.25 -14.56 21.00
C GLU A 4 -9.05 -14.52 19.48
N THR A 5 -10.04 -15.02 18.73
CA THR A 5 -10.05 -15.00 17.26
C THR A 5 -9.99 -13.57 16.71
N CYS A 6 -10.71 -12.62 17.32
CA CYS A 6 -10.65 -11.21 16.93
C CYS A 6 -9.27 -10.60 17.16
N LEU A 7 -8.62 -10.94 18.29
CA LEU A 7 -7.28 -10.46 18.61
C LEU A 7 -6.22 -11.03 17.67
N GLU A 8 -6.25 -12.33 17.40
CA GLU A 8 -5.34 -13.00 16.45
C GLU A 8 -5.41 -12.37 15.06
N LYS A 9 -6.62 -12.21 14.52
CA LYS A 9 -6.85 -11.57 13.22
C LYS A 9 -6.44 -10.10 13.20
N SER A 10 -6.56 -9.40 14.32
CA SER A 10 -6.11 -8.01 14.43
C SER A 10 -4.59 -7.92 14.37
N PHE A 11 -3.86 -8.82 15.02
CA PHE A 11 -2.40 -8.90 14.89
C PHE A 11 -1.95 -9.27 13.47
N GLU A 12 -2.67 -10.18 12.80
CA GLU A 12 -2.43 -10.50 11.40
C GLU A 12 -2.57 -9.27 10.51
N ILE A 13 -3.65 -8.49 10.67
CA ILE A 13 -3.84 -7.23 9.93
C ILE A 13 -2.70 -6.24 10.22
N VAL A 14 -2.30 -6.06 11.48
CA VAL A 14 -1.20 -5.12 11.83
C VAL A 14 0.11 -5.54 11.17
N ALA A 15 0.45 -6.83 11.22
CA ALA A 15 1.69 -7.34 10.64
C ALA A 15 1.71 -7.20 9.12
N VAL A 16 0.66 -7.65 8.44
CA VAL A 16 0.56 -7.63 6.98
C VAL A 16 0.42 -6.19 6.47
N GLY A 17 -0.42 -5.37 7.10
CA GLY A 17 -0.60 -3.96 6.75
C GLY A 17 0.68 -3.14 6.97
N GLY A 18 1.41 -3.41 8.05
CA GLY A 18 2.72 -2.79 8.31
C GLY A 18 3.76 -3.14 7.24
N ASN A 19 3.87 -4.43 6.89
CA ASN A 19 4.77 -4.90 5.83
C ASN A 19 4.45 -4.29 4.47
N ALA A 20 3.18 -4.35 4.07
CA ALA A 20 2.74 -3.83 2.79
C ALA A 20 2.94 -2.31 2.67
N LYS A 21 2.69 -1.56 3.76
CA LYS A 21 3.00 -0.13 3.81
C LYS A 21 4.50 0.12 3.61
N GLY A 22 5.35 -0.65 4.28
CA GLY A 22 6.81 -0.58 4.11
C GLY A 22 7.23 -0.79 2.65
N MET A 23 6.72 -1.86 2.01
CA MET A 23 6.99 -2.15 0.59
C MET A 23 6.53 -1.03 -0.34
N ALA A 24 5.39 -0.37 -0.05
CA ALA A 24 4.94 0.76 -0.84
C ALA A 24 5.94 1.94 -0.75
N TYR A 25 6.41 2.28 0.45
CA TYR A 25 7.43 3.34 0.61
C TYR A 25 8.76 2.96 -0.04
N GLU A 26 9.20 1.70 0.08
CA GLU A 26 10.40 1.22 -0.61
C GLU A 26 10.26 1.34 -2.13
N ALA A 27 9.08 1.03 -2.68
CA ALA A 27 8.80 1.21 -4.10
C ALA A 27 8.96 2.68 -4.54
N LEU A 28 8.55 3.63 -3.70
CA LEU A 28 8.71 5.05 -3.99
C LEU A 28 10.20 5.43 -4.04
N GLU A 29 10.98 5.04 -3.05
CA GLU A 29 12.43 5.33 -2.99
C GLU A 29 13.17 4.78 -4.21
N VAL A 30 12.82 3.56 -4.63
CA VAL A 30 13.40 2.91 -5.81
C VAL A 30 12.99 3.60 -7.11
N ALA A 31 11.74 4.08 -7.22
CA ALA A 31 11.28 4.86 -8.36
C ALA A 31 11.94 6.24 -8.44
N GLU A 32 12.17 6.91 -7.30
CA GLU A 32 12.93 8.16 -7.22
C GLU A 32 14.37 7.99 -7.71
N ALA A 33 14.96 6.80 -7.51
CA ALA A 33 16.26 6.42 -8.08
C ALA A 33 16.20 6.02 -9.58
N GLY A 34 15.01 6.01 -10.18
CA GLY A 34 14.78 5.71 -11.60
C GLY A 34 14.57 4.23 -11.92
N ASP A 35 14.57 3.32 -10.94
CA ASP A 35 14.27 1.90 -11.17
C ASP A 35 12.76 1.62 -11.07
N PHE A 36 12.04 2.04 -12.12
CA PHE A 36 10.60 1.84 -12.20
C PHE A 36 10.18 0.36 -12.32
N ALA A 37 11.09 -0.53 -12.72
CA ALA A 37 10.78 -1.96 -12.81
C ALA A 37 10.66 -2.55 -11.41
N GLN A 38 11.68 -2.37 -10.58
CA GLN A 38 11.68 -2.83 -9.19
C GLN A 38 10.58 -2.14 -8.37
N ALA A 39 10.33 -0.85 -8.60
CA ALA A 39 9.23 -0.14 -7.93
C ALA A 39 7.86 -0.79 -8.21
N ARG A 40 7.58 -1.21 -9.44
CA ARG A 40 6.33 -1.92 -9.79
C ARG A 40 6.25 -3.31 -9.18
N GLU A 41 7.37 -4.02 -9.05
CA GLU A 41 7.41 -5.31 -8.37
C GLU A 41 7.07 -5.19 -6.88
N LEU A 42 7.67 -4.21 -6.20
CA LEU A 42 7.41 -3.90 -4.79
C LEU A 42 5.96 -3.45 -4.56
N LEU A 43 5.42 -2.57 -5.41
CA LEU A 43 4.00 -2.18 -5.34
C LEU A 43 3.08 -3.37 -5.55
N GLY A 44 3.37 -4.25 -6.50
CA GLY A 44 2.58 -5.45 -6.72
C GLY A 44 2.64 -6.43 -5.55
N ALA A 45 3.77 -6.50 -4.83
CA ALA A 45 3.87 -7.27 -3.59
C ALA A 45 3.05 -6.65 -2.46
N SER A 46 3.17 -5.33 -2.27
CA SER A 46 2.36 -4.56 -1.32
C SER A 46 0.85 -4.78 -1.55
N GLU A 47 0.38 -4.71 -2.80
CA GLU A 47 -1.03 -4.91 -3.14
C GLU A 47 -1.52 -6.31 -2.76
N ARG A 48 -0.74 -7.37 -3.02
CA ARG A 48 -1.12 -8.74 -2.65
C ARG A 48 -1.31 -8.89 -1.14
N ASP A 49 -0.39 -8.36 -0.35
CA ASP A 49 -0.48 -8.39 1.11
C ASP A 49 -1.71 -7.61 1.61
N LEU A 50 -1.95 -6.40 1.06
CA LEU A 50 -3.11 -5.59 1.43
C LEU A 50 -4.44 -6.26 1.08
N VAL A 51 -4.52 -6.97 -0.05
CA VAL A 51 -5.71 -7.71 -0.43
C VAL A 51 -6.05 -8.78 0.61
N GLU A 52 -5.06 -9.52 1.12
CA GLU A 52 -5.30 -10.53 2.16
C GLU A 52 -5.76 -9.89 3.48
N ALA A 53 -5.09 -8.82 3.93
CA ALA A 53 -5.51 -8.09 5.13
C ALA A 53 -6.92 -7.47 4.99
N HIS A 54 -7.24 -6.92 3.82
CA HIS A 54 -8.54 -6.33 3.52
C HIS A 54 -9.67 -7.38 3.48
N LYS A 55 -9.38 -8.63 3.10
CA LYS A 55 -10.36 -9.73 3.23
C LYS A 55 -10.72 -9.98 4.69
N ILE A 56 -9.76 -9.93 5.61
CA ILE A 56 -10.02 -10.10 7.06
C ILE A 56 -10.88 -8.94 7.57
N GLN A 57 -10.56 -7.70 7.22
CA GLN A 57 -11.40 -6.54 7.52
C GLN A 57 -12.82 -6.71 6.96
N THR A 58 -12.96 -7.17 5.71
CA THR A 58 -14.25 -7.42 5.09
C THR A 58 -15.07 -8.46 5.87
N GLN A 59 -14.42 -9.52 6.38
CA GLN A 59 -15.07 -10.52 7.23
C GLN A 59 -15.61 -9.91 8.53
N PHE A 60 -14.85 -9.03 9.19
CA PHE A 60 -15.33 -8.33 10.39
C PHE A 60 -16.57 -7.48 10.10
N ILE A 61 -16.54 -6.72 9.00
CA ILE A 61 -17.68 -5.87 8.58
C ILE A 61 -18.91 -6.73 8.27
N GLN A 62 -18.75 -7.82 7.51
CA GLN A 62 -19.84 -8.71 7.14
C GLN A 62 -20.50 -9.34 8.37
N LYS A 63 -19.72 -9.80 9.33
CA LYS A 63 -20.23 -10.41 10.57
C LYS A 63 -20.94 -9.39 11.46
N SER A 64 -20.37 -8.20 11.60
CA SER A 64 -21.01 -7.09 12.31
C SER A 64 -22.35 -6.73 11.66
N ALA A 65 -22.41 -6.63 10.33
CA ALA A 65 -23.63 -6.36 9.58
C ALA A 65 -24.68 -7.48 9.68
N ALA A 66 -24.25 -8.73 9.88
CA ALA A 66 -25.14 -9.86 10.16
C ALA A 66 -25.68 -9.89 11.60
N GLY A 67 -25.31 -8.92 12.45
CA GLY A 67 -25.73 -8.82 13.84
C GLY A 67 -24.90 -9.65 14.82
N GLU A 68 -23.74 -10.17 14.40
CA GLU A 68 -22.79 -10.77 15.35
C GLU A 68 -22.14 -9.67 16.19
N ASP A 69 -22.07 -9.89 17.50
CA ASP A 69 -21.26 -9.04 18.37
C ASP A 69 -19.77 -9.28 18.10
N ILE A 70 -19.05 -8.21 17.77
CA ILE A 70 -17.61 -8.22 17.51
C ILE A 70 -16.94 -7.54 18.70
N PRO A 71 -16.09 -8.23 19.47
CA PRO A 71 -15.34 -7.61 20.55
C PRO A 71 -14.44 -6.49 20.02
N ILE A 72 -14.81 -5.24 20.29
CA ILE A 72 -14.02 -4.06 19.95
C ILE A 72 -13.09 -3.76 21.13
N ASP A 73 -11.79 -3.79 20.88
CA ASP A 73 -10.76 -3.34 21.79
C ASP A 73 -9.74 -2.41 21.09
N MET A 74 -8.75 -1.94 21.84
CA MET A 74 -7.74 -1.02 21.30
C MET A 74 -6.92 -1.64 20.15
N ILE A 75 -6.63 -2.94 20.21
CA ILE A 75 -5.83 -3.63 19.19
C ILE A 75 -6.65 -3.81 17.92
N PHE A 76 -7.94 -4.14 18.05
CA PHE A 76 -8.86 -4.20 16.92
C PHE A 76 -8.93 -2.86 16.20
N ILE A 77 -9.15 -1.75 16.92
CA ILE A 77 -9.19 -0.40 16.33
C ILE A 77 -7.87 -0.07 15.64
N HIS A 78 -6.75 -0.31 16.33
CA HIS A 78 -5.42 -0.05 15.80
C HIS A 78 -5.11 -0.85 14.53
N ALA A 79 -5.57 -2.10 14.45
CA ALA A 79 -5.45 -2.92 13.25
C ALA A 79 -6.20 -2.31 12.06
N GLN A 80 -7.43 -1.82 12.27
CA GLN A 80 -8.18 -1.13 11.23
C GLN A 80 -7.47 0.14 10.78
N ASP A 81 -6.97 0.96 11.71
CA ASP A 81 -6.23 2.18 11.39
C ASP A 81 -4.97 1.89 10.56
N HIS A 82 -4.19 0.88 10.96
CA HIS A 82 -2.99 0.46 10.22
C HIS A 82 -3.31 0.05 8.79
N LEU A 83 -4.34 -0.78 8.60
CA LEU A 83 -4.75 -1.25 7.29
C LEU A 83 -5.21 -0.11 6.39
N MET A 84 -6.06 0.78 6.90
CA MET A 84 -6.58 1.91 6.12
C MET A 84 -5.46 2.88 5.74
N CYS A 85 -4.53 3.17 6.66
CA CYS A 85 -3.35 3.98 6.34
C CYS A 85 -2.43 3.30 5.31
N ALA A 86 -2.32 1.97 5.32
CA ALA A 86 -1.50 1.24 4.36
C ALA A 86 -2.13 1.23 2.96
N LEU A 87 -3.45 1.03 2.86
CA LEU A 87 -4.21 1.14 1.62
C LEU A 87 -4.09 2.53 0.99
N GLU A 88 -4.28 3.58 1.79
CA GLU A 88 -4.16 4.96 1.32
C GLU A 88 -2.73 5.27 0.85
N ALA A 89 -1.72 4.85 1.62
CA ALA A 89 -0.32 5.03 1.24
C ALA A 89 0.01 4.31 -0.07
N GLN A 90 -0.42 3.06 -0.24
CA GLN A 90 -0.18 2.30 -1.47
C GLN A 90 -0.82 2.98 -2.69
N SER A 91 -2.06 3.44 -2.55
CA SER A 91 -2.79 4.15 -3.61
C SER A 91 -2.06 5.44 -4.02
N LEU A 92 -1.74 6.30 -3.05
CA LEU A 92 -1.07 7.57 -3.30
C LEU A 92 0.33 7.36 -3.89
N ILE A 93 1.10 6.41 -3.37
CA ILE A 93 2.44 6.11 -3.87
C ILE A 93 2.38 5.58 -5.31
N GLY A 94 1.39 4.77 -5.66
CA GLY A 94 1.18 4.35 -7.06
C GLY A 94 1.05 5.55 -8.00
N HIS A 95 0.31 6.59 -7.59
CA HIS A 95 0.22 7.82 -8.36
C HIS A 95 1.52 8.62 -8.39
N LEU A 96 2.27 8.68 -7.27
CA LEU A 96 3.56 9.36 -7.21
C LEU A 96 4.60 8.72 -8.14
N ILE A 97 4.66 7.38 -8.18
CA ILE A 97 5.56 6.65 -9.07
C ILE A 97 5.20 6.91 -10.53
N ALA A 98 3.91 6.90 -10.87
CA ALA A 98 3.45 7.25 -12.23
C ALA A 98 3.82 8.68 -12.64
N LEU A 99 3.76 9.63 -11.70
CA LEU A 99 4.20 11.00 -11.92
C LEU A 99 5.73 11.07 -12.11
N GLN A 100 6.50 10.36 -11.28
CA GLN A 100 7.96 10.30 -11.39
C GLN A 100 8.40 9.75 -12.76
N GLU A 101 7.73 8.70 -13.27
CA GLU A 101 7.98 8.19 -14.64
C GLU A 101 7.75 9.26 -15.71
N GLN A 102 6.69 10.06 -15.58
CA GLN A 102 6.39 11.14 -16.51
C GLN A 102 7.44 12.24 -16.46
N VAL A 103 7.88 12.63 -15.25
CA VAL A 103 8.92 13.63 -15.04
C VAL A 103 10.23 13.17 -15.69
N THR A 104 10.69 11.95 -15.41
CA THR A 104 11.92 11.41 -16.01
C THR A 104 11.84 11.33 -17.54
N LYS A 105 10.65 11.00 -18.10
CA LYS A 105 10.44 11.01 -19.55
C LYS A 105 10.53 12.43 -20.14
N LEU A 106 10.02 13.43 -19.43
CA LEU A 106 10.07 14.83 -19.87
C LEU A 106 11.50 15.38 -19.80
N GLU A 107 12.25 15.07 -18.74
CA GLU A 107 13.66 15.44 -18.59
C GLU A 107 14.49 14.89 -19.75
N LYS A 108 14.34 13.61 -20.07
CA LYS A 108 15.03 13.01 -21.22
C LYS A 108 14.70 13.68 -22.56
N ARG A 109 13.42 14.01 -22.79
CA ARG A 109 13.01 14.72 -24.02
C ARG A 109 13.58 16.13 -24.09
N LEU A 110 13.72 16.81 -22.94
CA LEU A 110 14.32 18.13 -22.88
C LEU A 110 15.82 18.05 -23.25
N GLU A 111 16.55 17.09 -22.68
CA GLU A 111 17.96 16.84 -23.02
C GLU A 111 18.17 16.56 -24.52
N GLU A 112 17.28 15.77 -25.13
CA GLU A 112 17.32 15.48 -26.58
C GLU A 112 17.12 16.74 -27.43
N LEU A 113 16.23 17.66 -27.01
CA LEU A 113 15.95 18.91 -27.73
C LEU A 113 17.08 19.94 -27.55
N GLU A 114 17.64 20.04 -26.35
CA GLU A 114 18.79 20.91 -26.05
C GLU A 114 20.03 20.43 -26.78
N GLY A 115 20.29 19.12 -26.79
CA GLY A 115 21.41 18.51 -27.53
C GLY A 115 21.28 18.66 -29.05
N ALA A 116 20.07 18.60 -29.61
CA ALA A 116 19.83 18.80 -31.03
C ALA A 116 19.94 20.27 -31.49
N SER A 117 19.85 21.24 -30.56
CA SER A 117 19.99 22.68 -30.87
C SER A 117 21.45 23.15 -30.93
N HIS A 118 22.42 22.27 -30.68
CA HIS A 118 23.86 22.55 -30.69
C HIS A 118 24.63 21.83 -31.81
N VAL A 119 23.92 21.23 -32.77
CA VAL A 119 24.45 20.64 -34.02
C VAL A 119 23.88 21.40 -35.21
#